data_AF-A0A9D1NMV1-F1
#
_entry.id   AF-A0A9D1NMV1-F1
#
_cell.length_a   1.000
_cell.length_b   1.000
_cell.length_c   1.000
_cell.angle_alpha   90.00
_cell.angle_beta   90.00
_cell.angle_gamma   90.00
#
_symmetry.space_group_name_H-M   'P 1'
#
loop_
_entity.id
_entity.type
_entity.pdbx_description
1 polymer ?
#
loop_
_entity_poly.entity_id
_entity_poly.type
_entity_poly.pdbx_seq_one_letter_code
_entity_poly.pdbx_strand_id
1 'polypeptide(L)'
;MTDPESIPLSALQHWRICPRQCALIHIAGVWEENRLTAEGRLMHERVHEAGDEIRNGVRTCRGLWLISKRLGLVGQADAVEFRQGAPPFPVEYKRGRPKKDSADALQLCAQALC
;
A
#
# COMPACT_ATOMS: atom_id res chain seq x y z
N MET A 1 13.31 -10.36 3.35
CA MET A 1 13.78 -11.12 2.18
C MET A 1 12.57 -11.38 1.31
N THR A 2 12.44 -10.60 0.24
CA THR A 2 11.40 -10.76 -0.78
C THR A 2 11.79 -11.93 -1.68
N ASP A 3 10.88 -12.89 -1.87
CA ASP A 3 11.04 -13.93 -2.89
C ASP A 3 11.04 -13.25 -4.27
N PRO A 4 12.00 -13.53 -5.18
CA PRO A 4 12.06 -12.92 -6.51
C PRO A 4 10.79 -13.12 -7.35
N GLU A 5 9.92 -14.08 -7.03
CA GLU A 5 8.61 -14.25 -7.68
C GLU A 5 7.49 -13.38 -7.09
N SER A 6 7.72 -12.66 -5.99
CA SER A 6 6.68 -11.87 -5.33
C SER A 6 6.36 -10.58 -6.09
N ILE A 7 5.07 -10.33 -6.29
CA ILE A 7 4.51 -9.13 -6.91
C ILE A 7 4.28 -8.06 -5.82
N PRO A 8 4.83 -6.85 -5.97
CA PRO A 8 4.53 -5.74 -5.08
C PRO A 8 3.04 -5.38 -5.09
N LEU A 9 2.43 -5.14 -3.92
CA LEU A 9 1.02 -4.74 -3.81
C LEU A 9 0.70 -3.48 -4.62
N SER A 10 1.64 -2.52 -4.68
CA SER A 10 1.52 -1.30 -5.49
C SER A 10 1.58 -1.57 -7.01
N ALA A 11 2.16 -2.70 -7.45
CA ALA A 11 2.16 -3.07 -8.87
C ALA A 11 0.76 -3.33 -9.39
N LEU A 12 -0.15 -3.82 -8.54
CA LEU A 12 -1.54 -4.04 -8.90
C LEU A 12 -2.24 -2.71 -9.25
N GLN A 13 -2.04 -1.68 -8.42
CA GLN A 13 -2.52 -0.31 -8.69
C GLN A 13 -1.92 0.23 -10.00
N HIS A 14 -0.59 0.17 -10.14
CA HIS A 14 0.10 0.71 -11.32
C HIS A 14 -0.32 0.01 -12.61
N TRP A 15 -0.50 -1.32 -12.58
CA TRP A 15 -0.99 -2.08 -13.72
C TRP A 15 -2.40 -1.65 -14.12
N ARG A 16 -3.28 -1.46 -13.14
CA ARG A 16 -4.67 -1.02 -13.38
C ARG A 16 -4.73 0.36 -14.04
N ILE A 17 -3.84 1.26 -13.66
CA ILE A 17 -3.70 2.60 -14.25
C ILE A 17 -3.17 2.46 -15.69
N CYS A 18 -2.01 1.82 -15.86
CA CYS A 18 -1.37 1.63 -17.15
C CYS A 18 -0.29 0.54 -17.10
N PRO A 19 -0.42 -0.55 -17.89
CA PRO A 19 0.59 -1.61 -17.95
C PRO A 19 1.99 -1.12 -18.31
N ARG A 20 2.09 -0.15 -19.23
CA ARG A 20 3.37 0.47 -19.61
C ARG A 20 4.01 1.21 -18.42
N GLN A 21 3.21 1.97 -17.67
CA GLN A 21 3.70 2.67 -16.48
C GLN A 21 4.15 1.67 -15.41
N CYS A 22 3.39 0.61 -15.19
CA CYS A 22 3.75 -0.47 -14.27
C CYS A 22 5.11 -1.09 -14.62
N ALA A 23 5.35 -1.41 -15.89
CA ALA A 23 6.62 -1.95 -16.35
C ALA A 23 7.78 -0.96 -16.18
N LEU A 24 7.55 0.33 -16.47
CA LEU A 24 8.56 1.36 -16.26
C LEU A 24 8.97 1.46 -14.79
N ILE A 25 8.00 1.40 -13.87
CA ILE A 25 8.24 1.50 -12.43
C ILE A 25 8.91 0.23 -11.88
N HIS A 26 8.33 -0.94 -12.14
CA HIS A 26 8.69 -2.20 -11.46
C HIS A 26 9.73 -3.05 -12.18
N ILE A 27 9.89 -2.89 -13.50
CA ILE A 27 10.87 -3.64 -14.31
C ILE A 27 12.04 -2.76 -14.68
N ALA A 28 11.78 -1.55 -15.21
CA ALA A 28 12.84 -0.66 -15.68
C ALA A 28 13.43 0.23 -14.57
N GLY A 29 12.84 0.24 -13.37
CA GLY A 29 13.30 1.08 -12.24
C GLY A 29 13.17 2.58 -12.50
N VAL A 30 12.36 2.99 -13.48
CA VAL A 30 12.15 4.39 -13.83
C VAL A 30 11.11 4.99 -12.89
N TRP A 31 11.59 5.68 -11.86
CA TRP A 31 10.81 6.53 -10.99
C TRP A 31 11.05 8.00 -11.33
N GLU A 32 10.17 8.60 -12.14
CA GLU A 32 10.08 10.07 -12.19
C GLU A 32 9.18 10.55 -11.05
N GLU A 33 9.80 11.03 -9.97
CA GLU A 33 9.05 11.75 -8.93
C GLU A 33 8.58 13.09 -9.51
N ASN A 34 7.28 13.20 -9.78
CA ASN A 34 6.62 14.48 -9.92
C ASN A 34 6.20 15.01 -8.54
N ARG A 35 5.78 16.28 -8.47
CA ARG A 35 5.38 16.93 -7.20
C ARG A 35 4.33 16.13 -6.42
N LEU A 36 3.38 15.49 -7.10
CA LEU A 36 2.31 14.73 -6.43
C LEU A 36 2.83 13.43 -5.82
N THR A 37 3.75 12.74 -6.49
CA THR A 37 4.41 11.54 -5.96
C THR A 37 5.38 11.87 -4.83
N ALA A 38 6.10 12.99 -4.90
CA ALA A 38 6.98 13.45 -3.81
C ALA A 38 6.17 13.88 -2.57
N GLU A 39 5.05 14.59 -2.76
CA GLU A 39 4.13 14.94 -1.67
C GLU A 39 3.45 13.70 -1.07
N GLY A 40 3.11 12.71 -1.90
CA GLY A 40 2.64 11.41 -1.44
C GLY A 40 3.70 10.70 -0.60
N ARG A 41 4.94 10.63 -1.08
CA ARG A 41 6.05 10.02 -0.34
C ARG A 41 6.30 10.69 1.00
N LEU A 42 6.34 12.03 1.07
CA LEU A 42 6.49 12.76 2.33
C LEU A 42 5.31 12.53 3.29
N MET A 43 4.10 12.39 2.75
CA MET A 43 2.92 12.01 3.54
C MET A 43 3.05 10.58 4.09
N HIS A 44 3.45 9.63 3.25
CA HIS A 44 3.69 8.25 3.65
C HIS A 44 4.84 8.16 4.64
N GLU A 45 5.95 8.88 4.44
CA GLU A 45 7.08 8.94 5.38
C GLU A 45 6.63 9.43 6.77
N ARG A 46 5.79 10.47 6.85
CA ARG A 46 5.20 10.92 8.14
C ARG A 46 4.25 9.89 8.75
N VAL A 47 3.53 9.13 7.93
CA VAL A 47 2.68 8.03 8.41
C VAL A 47 3.55 6.86 8.86
N HIS A 48 4.63 6.53 8.15
CA HIS A 48 5.58 5.48 8.48
C HIS A 48 6.49 5.84 9.68
N GLU A 49 6.58 7.12 10.07
CA GLU A 49 7.36 7.58 11.22
C GLU A 49 6.75 7.19 12.59
N ALA A 50 5.54 6.65 12.66
CA ALA A 50 4.88 6.41 13.95
C ALA A 50 4.60 4.92 14.21
N GLY A 51 5.23 4.40 15.26
CA GLY A 51 4.92 3.12 15.87
C GLY A 51 3.46 3.00 16.35
N ASP A 52 3.19 1.88 17.02
CA ASP A 52 1.85 1.48 17.46
C ASP A 52 1.13 2.58 18.25
N GLU A 53 -0.01 3.01 17.73
CA GLU A 53 -0.88 3.97 18.41
C GLU A 53 -2.15 3.25 18.86
N ILE A 54 -2.61 3.52 20.09
CA ILE A 54 -3.90 3.05 20.58
C ILE A 54 -4.77 4.27 20.88
N ARG A 55 -5.89 4.41 20.16
CA ARG A 55 -6.92 5.43 20.44
C ARG A 55 -8.31 4.81 20.42
N ASN A 56 -9.14 5.16 21.39
CA ASN A 56 -10.54 4.71 21.46
C ASN A 56 -10.72 3.18 21.29
N GLY A 57 -9.78 2.39 21.84
CA GLY A 57 -9.81 0.92 21.73
C GLY A 57 -9.39 0.35 20.37
N VAL A 58 -8.87 1.17 19.46
CA VAL A 58 -8.33 0.76 18.15
C VAL A 58 -6.82 0.87 18.20
N ARG A 59 -6.11 -0.23 17.95
CA ARG A 59 -4.65 -0.22 17.75
C ARG A 59 -4.35 -0.03 16.27
N THR A 60 -3.62 1.01 15.92
CA THR A 60 -3.21 1.30 14.55
C THR A 60 -1.71 1.06 14.42
N CYS A 61 -1.33 0.10 13.58
CA CYS A 61 0.07 -0.18 13.24
C CYS A 61 0.34 0.40 11.86
N ARG A 62 1.41 1.20 11.71
CA ARG A 62 1.77 1.82 10.43
C ARG A 62 3.00 1.16 9.84
N GLY A 63 3.10 1.14 8.51
CA GLY A 63 4.25 0.54 7.83
C GLY A 63 4.36 -0.98 8.01
N LEU A 64 3.25 -1.68 8.27
CA LEU A 64 3.27 -3.12 8.47
C LEU A 64 3.54 -3.84 7.13
N TRP A 65 4.49 -4.77 7.11
CA TRP A 65 4.71 -5.63 5.96
C TRP A 65 3.62 -6.70 5.87
N LEU A 66 2.98 -6.77 4.71
CA LEU A 66 1.99 -7.76 4.35
C LEU A 66 2.58 -8.73 3.34
N ILE A 67 2.34 -10.03 3.56
CA ILE A 67 2.89 -11.10 2.73
C ILE A 67 1.83 -12.18 2.53
N SER A 68 1.39 -12.37 1.30
CA SER A 68 0.57 -13.52 0.90
C SER A 68 1.40 -14.49 0.08
N LYS A 69 1.91 -15.55 0.71
CA LYS A 69 2.66 -16.60 0.00
C LYS A 69 1.82 -17.31 -1.05
N ARG A 70 0.53 -17.50 -0.77
CA ARG A 70 -0.42 -18.17 -1.69
C ARG A 70 -0.63 -17.38 -2.98
N LEU A 71 -0.67 -16.06 -2.89
CA LEU A 71 -0.92 -15.17 -4.03
C LEU A 71 0.38 -14.57 -4.60
N GLY A 72 1.53 -14.86 -3.99
CA GLY A 72 2.80 -14.23 -4.33
C GLY A 72 2.76 -12.70 -4.16
N LEU A 73 2.06 -12.18 -3.14
CA LEU A 73 1.93 -10.74 -2.92
C LEU A 73 2.78 -10.28 -1.75
N VAL A 74 3.40 -9.11 -1.91
CA VAL A 74 4.20 -8.48 -0.86
C VAL A 74 4.07 -6.97 -0.91
N GLY A 75 4.05 -6.31 0.24
CA GLY A 75 4.16 -4.86 0.28
C GLY A 75 3.98 -4.32 1.68
N GLN A 76 4.09 -3.01 1.80
CA GLN A 76 3.87 -2.31 3.05
C GLN A 76 2.48 -1.67 3.02
N ALA A 77 1.73 -1.82 4.11
CA ALA A 77 0.49 -1.07 4.31
C ALA A 77 0.80 0.27 5.00
N ASP A 78 0.06 1.32 4.62
CA ASP A 78 0.11 2.60 5.31
C ASP A 78 -0.26 2.43 6.78
N ALA A 79 -1.41 1.81 7.03
CA ALA A 79 -1.90 1.46 8.34
C ALA A 79 -2.72 0.17 8.34
N VAL A 80 -2.69 -0.54 9.46
CA VAL A 80 -3.59 -1.65 9.77
C VAL A 80 -4.19 -1.39 11.14
N GLU A 81 -5.52 -1.34 11.19
CA GLU A 81 -6.28 -1.18 12.42
C GLU A 81 -6.68 -2.54 12.99
N PHE A 82 -6.47 -2.70 14.29
CA PHE A 82 -6.85 -3.87 15.07
C PHE A 82 -7.92 -3.43 16.08
N ARG A 83 -9.11 -4.03 15.95
CA ARG A 83 -10.24 -3.83 16.85
C ARG A 83 -10.56 -5.14 17.54
N GLN A 84 -11.02 -5.06 18.78
CA GLN A 84 -11.37 -6.27 19.54
C GLN A 84 -12.53 -7.01 18.86
N GLY A 85 -12.33 -8.31 18.59
CA GLY A 85 -13.35 -9.17 17.99
C GLY A 85 -13.58 -8.97 16.48
N ALA A 86 -12.73 -8.18 15.80
CA ALA A 86 -12.80 -7.97 14.35
C ALA A 86 -11.49 -8.42 13.68
N PRO A 87 -11.53 -8.82 12.39
CA PRO A 87 -10.32 -9.07 11.63
C PRO A 87 -9.49 -7.77 11.48
N PRO A 88 -8.17 -7.88 11.25
CA PRO A 88 -7.33 -6.73 10.92
C PRO A 88 -7.89 -5.98 9.72
N PHE A 89 -7.87 -4.65 9.79
CA PHE A 89 -8.47 -3.79 8.79
C PHE A 89 -7.41 -2.88 8.15
N PRO A 90 -6.97 -3.15 6.91
CA PRO A 90 -6.01 -2.28 6.24
C PRO A 90 -6.66 -0.94 5.89
N VAL A 91 -5.88 0.13 6.04
CA VAL A 91 -6.28 1.50 5.74
C VAL A 91 -5.20 2.11 4.86
N GLU A 92 -5.59 2.56 3.67
CA GLU A 92 -4.73 3.25 2.71
C GLU A 92 -5.09 4.74 2.71
N TYR A 93 -4.14 5.61 3.02
CA TYR A 93 -4.37 7.05 3.02
C TYR A 93 -4.10 7.63 1.63
N LYS A 94 -5.05 8.40 1.09
CA LYS A 94 -4.86 9.13 -0.16
C LYS A 94 -5.06 10.63 0.05
N ARG A 95 -4.21 11.42 -0.58
CA ARG A 95 -4.35 12.87 -0.63
C ARG A 95 -5.13 13.29 -1.87
N GLY A 96 -6.09 14.19 -1.69
CA GLY A 96 -6.87 14.75 -2.79
C GLY A 96 -8.15 13.95 -3.08
N ARG A 97 -8.68 14.09 -4.30
CA ARG A 97 -9.92 13.42 -4.70
C ARG A 97 -9.63 11.96 -5.07
N PRO A 98 -10.56 11.03 -4.77
CA PRO A 98 -10.47 9.65 -5.25
C PRO A 98 -10.24 9.60 -6.77
N LYS A 99 -9.43 8.65 -7.21
CA LYS A 99 -9.29 8.35 -8.64
C LYS A 99 -10.64 7.89 -9.20
N LYS A 100 -10.89 8.16 -10.47
CA LYS A 100 -12.12 7.68 -11.17
C LYS A 100 -12.08 6.17 -11.43
N ASP A 101 -10.90 5.59 -11.45
CA ASP A 101 -10.70 4.15 -11.65
C ASP A 101 -10.71 3.40 -10.30
N SER A 102 -10.59 2.07 -10.40
CA SER A 102 -10.55 1.16 -9.25
C SER A 102 -9.12 0.85 -8.79
N ALA A 103 -8.11 1.62 -9.21
CA ALA A 103 -6.71 1.26 -8.99
C ALA A 103 -6.35 1.25 -7.50
N ASP A 104 -6.76 2.28 -6.76
CA ASP A 104 -6.50 2.37 -5.31
C ASP A 104 -7.25 1.26 -4.55
N ALA A 105 -8.50 1.00 -4.92
CA ALA A 105 -9.31 -0.07 -4.32
C ALA A 105 -8.71 -1.46 -4.57
N LEU A 106 -8.13 -1.68 -5.75
CA LEU A 106 -7.52 -2.95 -6.12
C LEU A 106 -6.28 -3.26 -5.24
N GLN A 107 -5.44 -2.26 -4.95
CA GLN A 107 -4.35 -2.42 -3.98
C GLN A 107 -4.87 -2.67 -2.55
N LEU A 108 -5.85 -1.90 -2.09
CA LEU A 108 -6.42 -2.06 -0.74
C LEU A 108 -7.07 -3.44 -0.55
N CYS A 109 -7.80 -3.93 -1.55
CA CYS A 109 -8.35 -5.29 -1.53
C CYS A 109 -7.24 -6.34 -1.47
N ALA A 110 -6.15 -6.14 -2.22
CA ALA A 110 -5.01 -7.07 -2.19
C ALA A 110 -4.30 -7.07 -0.83
N GLN A 111 -4.18 -5.91 -0.18
CA GLN A 111 -3.70 -5.82 1.21
C GLN A 111 -4.60 -6.65 2.15
N ALA A 112 -5.93 -6.57 2.00
CA ALA A 112 -6.87 -7.34 2.83
C ALA A 112 -6.86 -8.86 2.57
N LEU A 113 -6.32 -9.30 1.43
CA LEU A 113 -6.13 -10.72 1.08
C LEU A 113 -4.80 -11.31 1.59
N CYS A 114 -3.91 -10.46 2.10
CA CYS A 114 -2.65 -10.85 2.71
C CYS A 114 -2.83 -11.10 4.21
#